data_AF-A0A520G148-F1
#
_entry.id   AF-A0A520G148-F1
#
_cell.length_a   1.000
_cell.length_b   1.000
_cell.length_c   1.000
_cell.angle_alpha   90.00
_cell.angle_beta   90.00
_cell.angle_gamma   90.00
#
_symmetry.space_group_name_H-M   'P 1'
#
loop_
_entity.id
_entity.type
_entity.pdbx_description
1 polymer ?
#
loop_
_entity_poly.entity_id
_entity_poly.type
_entity_poly.pdbx_seq_one_letter_code
_entity_poly.pdbx_strand_id
1 'polypeptide(L)'
;MTPLTHPIAVLRRFALALTAGAALAASLTACVPLVVGGAAAGAGLVATDRRTSGAQLDDQGIELRGAARIRDIANDQMYVSITSFNRQVLLTGTVGA
;
A
#
# COMPACT_ATOMS: atom_id res chain seq x y z
N MET A 1 -6.25 12.96 -57.66
CA MET A 1 -6.98 12.41 -56.49
C MET A 1 -6.00 12.28 -55.33
N THR A 2 -6.27 12.98 -54.22
CA THR A 2 -5.58 13.00 -52.90
C THR A 2 -4.17 13.66 -52.88
N PRO A 3 -3.83 14.50 -51.87
CA PRO A 3 -3.95 14.13 -50.47
C PRO A 3 -4.52 15.25 -49.57
N LEU A 4 -5.84 15.19 -49.31
CA LEU A 4 -6.43 15.85 -48.14
C LEU A 4 -6.24 15.02 -46.85
N THR A 5 -5.50 13.90 -46.91
CA THR A 5 -5.29 12.96 -45.80
C THR A 5 -4.22 13.39 -44.80
N HIS A 6 -3.28 14.26 -45.19
CA HIS A 6 -2.22 14.76 -44.31
C HIS A 6 -2.69 15.68 -43.15
N PRO A 7 -3.54 16.71 -43.37
CA PRO A 7 -3.95 17.59 -42.28
C PRO A 7 -4.81 16.85 -41.23
N ILE A 8 -5.60 15.87 -41.66
CA ILE A 8 -6.46 15.05 -40.80
C ILE A 8 -5.61 14.13 -39.89
N ALA A 9 -4.53 13.55 -40.43
CA ALA A 9 -3.61 12.73 -39.67
C ALA A 9 -2.83 13.53 -38.62
N VAL A 10 -2.42 14.76 -38.96
CA VAL A 10 -1.71 15.66 -38.04
C VAL A 10 -2.65 16.15 -36.93
N LEU A 11 -3.87 16.58 -37.27
CA LEU A 11 -4.87 17.02 -36.29
C LEU A 11 -5.26 15.88 -35.32
N ARG A 12 -5.38 14.65 -35.82
CA ARG A 12 -5.65 13.45 -35.00
C ARG A 12 -4.49 13.14 -34.05
N ARG A 13 -3.23 13.31 -34.48
CA ARG A 13 -2.04 13.14 -33.65
C ARG A 13 -1.96 14.19 -32.53
N PHE A 14 -2.28 15.44 -32.85
CA PHE A 14 -2.37 16.50 -31.83
C PHE A 14 -3.50 16.25 -30.84
N ALA A 15 -4.68 15.83 -31.32
CA ALA A 15 -5.79 15.46 -30.43
C ALA A 15 -5.44 14.30 -29.49
N LEU A 16 -4.78 13.25 -30.01
CA LEU A 16 -4.29 12.12 -29.21
C LEU A 16 -3.23 12.54 -28.18
N ALA A 17 -2.30 13.42 -28.56
CA ALA A 17 -1.29 13.94 -27.65
C ALA A 17 -1.92 14.80 -26.54
N LEU A 18 -2.94 15.60 -26.87
CA LEU A 18 -3.64 16.45 -25.92
C LEU A 18 -4.45 15.62 -24.91
N THR A 19 -5.16 14.58 -25.37
CA THR A 19 -5.92 13.69 -24.48
C THR A 19 -5.02 12.84 -23.60
N ALA A 20 -3.89 12.35 -24.13
CA ALA A 20 -2.88 11.63 -23.34
C ALA A 20 -2.23 12.53 -22.29
N GLY A 21 -1.88 13.77 -22.66
CA GLY A 21 -1.33 14.77 -21.74
C GLY A 21 -2.32 15.14 -20.63
N ALA A 22 -3.60 15.32 -20.96
CA ALA A 22 -4.65 15.60 -19.98
C ALA A 22 -4.87 14.43 -19.01
N ALA A 23 -4.83 13.18 -19.49
CA ALA A 23 -4.94 12.00 -18.64
C ALA A 23 -3.76 11.87 -17.66
N LEU A 24 -2.53 12.14 -18.11
CA LEU A 24 -1.35 12.16 -17.27
C LEU A 24 -1.40 13.29 -16.24
N ALA A 25 -1.82 14.49 -16.63
CA ALA A 25 -1.99 15.62 -15.70
C ALA A 25 -3.07 15.34 -14.64
N ALA A 26 -4.17 14.68 -15.01
CA ALA A 26 -5.19 14.25 -14.06
C ALA A 26 -4.64 13.19 -13.07
N SER A 27 -3.75 12.31 -13.52
CA SER A 27 -3.14 11.28 -12.68
C SER A 27 -2.22 11.82 -11.58
N LEU A 28 -1.73 13.06 -11.68
CA LEU A 28 -0.96 13.68 -10.60
C LEU A 28 -1.80 13.91 -9.32
N THR A 29 -3.12 14.09 -9.47
CA THR A 29 -4.04 14.20 -8.32
C THR A 29 -4.53 12.86 -7.81
N ALA A 30 -4.18 11.74 -8.47
CA ALA A 30 -4.70 10.41 -8.16
C ALA A 30 -4.28 9.89 -6.78
N CYS A 31 -3.31 10.52 -6.10
CA CYS A 31 -2.98 10.21 -4.71
C CYS A 31 -4.19 10.42 -3.78
N VAL A 32 -5.03 11.42 -4.03
CA VAL A 32 -6.22 11.70 -3.21
C VAL A 32 -7.26 10.58 -3.31
N PRO A 33 -7.78 10.21 -4.50
CA PRO A 33 -8.70 9.09 -4.63
C PRO A 33 -8.07 7.75 -4.23
N LEU A 34 -6.76 7.56 -4.42
CA LEU A 34 -6.06 6.35 -3.96
C LEU A 34 -6.05 6.25 -2.43
N VAL A 35 -5.74 7.35 -1.73
CA VAL A 35 -5.76 7.38 -0.26
C VAL A 35 -7.18 7.23 0.27
N VAL A 36 -8.16 7.94 -0.31
CA VAL A 36 -9.57 7.84 0.10
C VAL A 36 -10.13 6.45 -0.17
N GLY A 37 -9.88 5.89 -1.35
CA GLY A 37 -10.29 4.54 -1.72
C GLY A 37 -9.61 3.46 -0.87
N GLY A 38 -8.30 3.61 -0.62
CA GLY A 38 -7.53 2.71 0.25
C GLY A 38 -7.99 2.76 1.71
N ALA A 39 -8.26 3.96 2.23
CA ALA A 39 -8.80 4.14 3.57
C ALA A 39 -10.21 3.55 3.72
N ALA A 40 -11.09 3.76 2.74
CA ALA A 40 -12.43 3.18 2.73
C ALA A 40 -12.39 1.64 2.67
N ALA A 41 -11.53 1.07 1.83
CA ALA A 41 -11.33 -0.38 1.75
C ALA A 41 -10.78 -0.97 3.06
N GLY A 42 -9.79 -0.32 3.68
CA GLY A 42 -9.24 -0.72 4.97
C GLY A 42 -10.27 -0.64 6.10
N ALA A 43 -11.06 0.43 6.15
CA ALA A 43 -12.17 0.56 7.09
C ALA A 43 -13.23 -0.53 6.92
N GLY A 44 -13.52 -0.92 5.67
CA GLY A 44 -14.41 -2.05 5.38
C GLY A 44 -13.91 -3.38 5.93
N LEU A 45 -12.63 -3.70 5.72
CA LEU A 45 -12.01 -4.93 6.25
C LEU A 45 -12.05 -4.97 7.78
N VAL A 46 -11.79 -3.83 8.41
CA VAL A 46 -11.84 -3.67 9.87
C VAL A 46 -13.27 -3.80 10.42
N ALA A 47 -14.28 -3.28 9.71
CA ALA A 47 -15.69 -3.38 10.10
C ALA A 47 -16.26 -4.79 9.95
N THR A 48 -15.67 -5.63 9.09
CA THR A 48 -16.12 -7.02 8.88
C THR A 48 -15.56 -8.02 9.88
N ASP A 49 -14.48 -7.68 10.61
CA ASP A 49 -13.98 -8.54 11.68
C ASP A 49 -14.88 -8.38 12.92
N ARG A 50 -15.21 -9.50 13.59
CA ARG A 50 -15.89 -9.48 14.90
C ARG A 50 -15.00 -8.87 15.99
N ARG A 51 -13.69 -8.83 15.78
CA ARG A 51 -12.70 -8.19 16.65
C ARG A 51 -12.65 -6.70 16.34
N THR A 52 -12.74 -5.91 17.39
CA THR A 52 -12.71 -4.45 17.27
C THR A 52 -11.39 -3.99 16.64
N SER A 53 -11.44 -2.87 15.91
CA SER A 53 -10.24 -2.19 15.39
C SER A 53 -9.23 -1.90 16.50
N GLY A 54 -9.71 -1.62 17.72
CA GLY A 54 -8.87 -1.41 18.90
C GLY A 54 -8.06 -2.65 19.29
N ALA A 55 -8.63 -3.85 19.18
CA ALA A 55 -7.90 -5.09 19.43
C ALA A 55 -6.78 -5.30 18.40
N GLN A 56 -7.01 -4.97 17.13
CA GLN A 56 -6.00 -5.06 16.07
C GLN A 56 -4.87 -4.04 16.26
N LEU A 57 -5.20 -2.80 16.67
CA LEU A 57 -4.22 -1.76 16.98
C LEU A 57 -3.37 -2.11 18.20
N ASP A 58 -3.98 -2.69 19.25
CA ASP A 58 -3.26 -3.17 20.43
C ASP A 58 -2.27 -4.29 20.04
N ASP A 59 -2.71 -5.25 19.21
CA ASP A 59 -1.86 -6.35 18.73
C ASP A 59 -0.70 -5.84 17.86
N GLN A 60 -0.95 -4.95 16.90
CA GLN A 60 0.11 -4.29 16.11
C GLN A 60 1.07 -3.49 16.98
N GLY A 61 0.56 -2.79 18.01
CA GLY A 61 1.40 -2.05 18.94
C GLY A 61 2.34 -2.97 19.73
N ILE A 62 1.92 -4.19 20.06
CA ILE A 62 2.77 -5.20 20.71
C ILE A 62 3.82 -5.73 19.72
N GLU A 63 3.43 -6.06 18.49
CA GLU A 63 4.35 -6.53 17.45
C GLU A 63 5.42 -5.50 17.13
N LEU A 64 5.06 -4.22 16.97
CA LEU A 64 5.99 -3.14 16.66
C LEU A 64 7.02 -2.92 17.78
N ARG A 65 6.58 -2.94 19.05
CA ARG A 65 7.47 -2.81 20.20
C ARG A 65 8.39 -4.03 20.35
N GLY A 66 7.84 -5.23 20.16
CA GLY A 66 8.62 -6.46 20.15
C GLY A 66 9.68 -6.44 19.05
N ALA A 67 9.31 -6.07 17.82
CA ALA A 67 10.21 -6.03 16.67
C ALA A 67 11.32 -5.00 16.87
N ALA A 68 11.01 -3.83 17.44
CA ALA A 68 12.03 -2.86 17.82
C ALA A 68 13.04 -3.46 18.81
N ARG A 69 12.56 -4.15 19.85
CA ARG A 69 13.44 -4.76 20.84
C ARG A 69 14.30 -5.89 20.26
N ILE A 70 13.73 -6.72 19.38
CA ILE A 70 14.46 -7.78 18.70
C ILE A 70 15.56 -7.21 17.81
N ARG A 71 15.30 -6.12 17.08
CA ARG A 71 16.33 -5.44 16.27
C ARG A 71 17.51 -4.93 17.09
N ASP A 72 17.29 -4.49 18.33
CA ASP A 72 18.38 -4.02 19.21
C ASP A 72 19.33 -5.15 19.66
N ILE A 73 18.85 -6.39 19.69
CA ILE A 73 19.60 -7.55 20.20
C ILE A 73 19.95 -8.57 19.11
N ALA A 74 19.37 -8.44 17.91
CA ALA A 74 19.56 -9.37 16.81
C ALA A 74 21.00 -9.31 16.28
N ASN A 75 21.60 -10.48 16.07
CA ASN A 75 22.83 -10.67 15.33
C ASN A 75 22.52 -11.35 13.98
N ASP A 76 23.50 -11.47 13.09
CA ASP A 76 23.31 -12.07 11.75
C ASP A 76 22.83 -13.53 11.77
N GLN A 77 22.88 -14.20 12.93
CA GLN A 77 22.45 -15.59 13.12
C GLN A 77 21.09 -15.70 13.84
N MET A 78 20.42 -14.57 14.09
CA MET A 78 19.17 -14.52 14.83
C MET A 78 18.01 -14.12 13.92
N TYR A 79 17.06 -15.03 13.76
CA TYR A 79 15.83 -14.82 13.01
C TYR A 79 14.64 -15.15 13.90
N VAL A 80 13.93 -14.14 14.37
CA VAL A 80 12.76 -14.31 15.23
C VAL A 80 11.56 -13.60 14.60
N SER A 81 10.49 -14.35 14.37
CA SER A 81 9.19 -13.85 13.96
C SER A 81 8.32 -13.59 15.19
N ILE A 82 7.62 -12.46 15.19
CA ILE A 82 6.71 -12.05 16.25
C ILE A 82 5.30 -11.99 15.67
N THR A 83 4.35 -12.66 16.30
CA THR A 83 2.93 -12.58 15.95
C THR A 83 2.13 -12.38 17.22
N SER A 84 1.30 -11.32 17.26
CA SER A 84 0.41 -11.00 18.38
C SER A 84 -1.03 -11.30 18.03
N PHE A 85 -1.76 -11.85 19.00
CA PHE A 85 -3.17 -12.10 18.87
C PHE A 85 -3.85 -12.06 20.24
N ASN A 86 -4.89 -11.24 20.38
CA ASN A 86 -5.59 -11.06 21.67
C ASN A 86 -4.59 -10.74 22.82
N ARG A 87 -3.59 -9.90 22.57
CA ARG A 87 -2.55 -9.50 23.54
C ARG A 87 -1.63 -10.65 23.98
N GLN A 88 -1.66 -11.79 23.29
CA GLN A 88 -0.71 -12.88 23.48
C GLN A 88 0.28 -12.91 22.33
N VAL A 89 1.56 -13.09 22.66
CA VAL A 89 2.65 -13.07 21.67
C VAL A 89 3.17 -14.48 21.47
N LEU A 90 3.22 -14.90 20.22
CA LEU A 90 3.96 -16.07 19.78
C LEU A 90 5.27 -15.61 19.15
N LEU A 91 6.38 -16.10 19.71
CA LEU A 91 7.72 -15.91 19.17
C LEU A 91 8.19 -17.23 18.56
N THR A 92 8.64 -17.19 17.32
CA THR A 92 9.19 -18.37 16.62
C THR A 92 10.48 -18.02 15.90
N GLY A 93 11.32 -19.01 15.67
CA GLY A 93 12.53 -18.85 14.87
C GLY A 93 13.78 -19.37 15.58
N THR A 94 14.94 -18.90 15.13
CA THR A 94 16.26 -19.36 15.58
C THR A 94 17.01 -18.22 16.27
N VAL A 95 17.70 -18.56 17.35
CA VAL A 95 18.63 -17.65 18.02
C VAL A 95 20.06 -18.08 17.71
N GLY A 96 20.93 -17.11 17.41
CA GLY A 96 22.36 -17.38 17.29
C GLY A 96 22.91 -17.82 18.64
N ALA A 97 23.75 -18.86 18.63
CA ALA A 97 24.41 -19.39 19.84
C ALA A 97 25.39 -18.39 20.46
#